data_AF-A0A9P1AIU1-F1
#
_entry.id   AF-A0A9P1AIU1-F1
#
_cell.length_a   1.000
_cell.length_b   1.000
_cell.length_c   1.000
_cell.angle_alpha   90.00
_cell.angle_beta   90.00
_cell.angle_gamma   90.00
#
_symmetry.space_group_name_H-M   'P 1'
#
loop_
_entity.id
_entity.type
_entity.pdbx_description
1 polymer ?
#
loop_
_entity_poly.entity_id
_entity_poly.type
_entity_poly.pdbx_seq_one_letter_code
_entity_poly.pdbx_strand_id
1 'polypeptide(L)'
;MVTVIPRIITTPYPRTRLPLYLYTFSIGIACSLLYWNLLYCKNYNCASDKEKELKLGATKHLLQYFPVVAAPIIMFVSFSWLIVAIHYASSSCILNFNFMEMPSAVFCSLLGGISSVIEIHFSIDVAHVQWTDQWLLSAASSILLCLLHASIAFTLQ
;
A
#
# COMPACT_ATOMS: atom_id res chain seq x y z
N MET A 1 9.08 20.52 -40.77
CA MET A 1 9.04 19.57 -39.65
C MET A 1 7.79 19.88 -38.85
N VAL A 2 6.71 19.12 -39.06
CA VAL A 2 5.41 19.38 -38.42
C VAL A 2 5.47 18.79 -37.02
N THR A 3 5.55 19.65 -36.01
CA THR A 3 5.44 19.25 -34.60
C THR A 3 4.01 18.82 -34.33
N VAL A 4 3.77 17.50 -34.39
CA VAL A 4 2.53 16.87 -33.93
C VAL A 4 2.55 16.93 -32.40
N ILE A 5 1.95 17.96 -31.84
CA ILE A 5 1.62 18.00 -30.41
C ILE A 5 0.55 16.94 -30.21
N PRO A 6 0.81 15.84 -29.45
CA PRO A 6 -0.23 14.87 -29.20
C PRO A 6 -1.33 15.58 -28.42
N ARG A 7 -2.51 15.71 -29.02
CA ARG A 7 -3.73 16.04 -28.28
C ARG A 7 -3.91 14.91 -27.27
N ILE A 8 -3.50 15.14 -26.03
CA ILE A 8 -3.98 14.38 -24.89
C ILE A 8 -5.49 14.56 -24.93
N ILE A 9 -6.19 13.51 -25.36
CA ILE A 9 -7.64 13.45 -25.35
C ILE A 9 -8.04 13.46 -23.88
N THR A 10 -8.21 14.65 -23.33
CA THR A 10 -8.80 14.84 -22.00
C THR A 10 -10.31 14.78 -22.19
N THR A 11 -10.82 13.60 -22.50
CA THR A 11 -12.23 13.35 -22.23
C THR A 11 -12.39 13.49 -20.71
N PRO A 12 -13.33 14.31 -20.22
CA PRO A 12 -13.70 14.26 -18.81
C PRO A 12 -14.29 12.88 -18.59
N TYR A 13 -13.47 11.94 -18.14
CA TYR A 13 -13.93 10.62 -17.78
C TYR A 13 -14.98 10.83 -16.69
N PRO A 14 -16.24 10.40 -16.86
CA PRO A 14 -17.19 10.47 -15.76
C PRO A 14 -16.57 9.65 -14.64
N ARG A 15 -16.13 10.31 -13.57
CA ARG A 15 -15.47 9.67 -12.44
C ARG A 15 -16.47 8.64 -11.90
N THR A 16 -16.28 7.38 -12.25
CA THR A 16 -17.06 6.30 -11.67
C THR A 16 -16.83 6.36 -10.17
N ARG A 17 -17.80 5.96 -9.34
CA ARG A 17 -17.58 5.92 -7.88
C ARG A 17 -16.56 4.86 -7.47
N LEU A 18 -16.03 4.09 -8.43
CA LEU A 18 -15.15 2.95 -8.22
C LEU A 18 -13.81 3.34 -7.56
N PRO A 19 -13.04 4.36 -8.01
CA PRO A 19 -11.82 4.78 -7.34
C PRO A 19 -12.07 5.25 -5.89
N LEU A 20 -13.21 5.89 -5.62
CA LEU A 20 -13.60 6.31 -4.27
C LEU A 20 -13.71 5.10 -3.32
N TYR A 21 -14.39 4.03 -3.75
CA TYR A 21 -14.50 2.80 -2.97
C TYR A 21 -13.15 2.12 -2.80
N LEU A 22 -12.33 2.09 -3.85
CA LEU A 22 -11.00 1.51 -3.80
C LEU A 22 -10.07 2.24 -2.81
N TYR A 23 -10.01 3.58 -2.84
CA TYR A 23 -9.20 4.33 -1.86
C TYR A 23 -9.71 4.13 -0.42
N THR A 24 -11.03 4.08 -0.23
CA THR A 24 -11.62 3.81 1.10
C THR A 24 -11.20 2.42 1.62
N PHE A 25 -11.25 1.41 0.75
CA PHE A 25 -10.83 0.06 1.09
C PHE A 25 -9.31 -0.04 1.33
N SER A 26 -8.50 0.67 0.53
CA SER A 26 -7.05 0.79 0.72
C SER A 26 -6.69 1.33 2.12
N ILE A 27 -7.38 2.38 2.57
CA ILE A 27 -7.17 2.95 3.92
C ILE A 27 -7.45 1.89 5.00
N GLY A 28 -8.56 1.14 4.88
CA GLY A 28 -8.90 0.07 5.82
C GLY A 28 -7.85 -1.04 5.89
N ILE A 29 -7.31 -1.45 4.74
CA ILE A 29 -6.26 -2.48 4.70
C ILE A 29 -4.93 -1.93 5.23
N ALA A 30 -4.57 -0.69 4.92
CA ALA A 30 -3.37 -0.05 5.45
C ALA A 30 -3.41 0.08 6.99
N CYS A 31 -4.56 0.42 7.56
CA CYS A 31 -4.79 0.41 9.01
C CYS A 31 -4.63 -1.00 9.59
N SER A 32 -5.16 -2.02 8.90
CA SER A 32 -5.01 -3.42 9.32
C SER A 32 -3.54 -3.84 9.32
N LEU A 33 -2.79 -3.50 8.26
CA LEU A 33 -1.35 -3.76 8.16
C LEU A 33 -0.57 -3.10 9.32
N LEU A 34 -0.89 -1.85 9.68
CA LEU A 34 -0.32 -1.18 10.84
C LEU A 34 -0.67 -1.87 12.16
N TYR A 35 -1.92 -2.31 12.31
CA TYR A 35 -2.37 -3.01 13.51
C TYR A 35 -1.59 -4.30 13.73
N TRP A 36 -1.45 -5.14 12.69
CA TRP A 36 -0.73 -6.41 12.77
C TRP A 36 0.78 -6.24 13.01
N ASN A 37 1.39 -5.20 12.42
CA ASN A 37 2.83 -4.99 12.56
C ASN A 37 3.23 -4.24 13.85
N LEU A 38 2.40 -3.30 14.32
CA LEU A 38 2.77 -2.43 15.44
C LEU A 38 2.06 -2.79 16.75
N LEU A 39 0.74 -2.96 16.72
CA LEU A 39 -0.09 -3.09 17.92
C LEU A 39 -0.19 -4.54 18.41
N TYR A 40 -0.31 -5.49 17.49
CA TYR A 40 -0.36 -6.90 17.84
C TYR A 40 0.94 -7.35 18.54
N CYS A 41 2.11 -7.00 17.98
CA CYS A 41 3.40 -7.29 18.60
C CYS A 41 3.58 -6.65 19.99
N LYS A 42 3.04 -5.44 20.19
CA LYS A 42 3.09 -4.74 21.49
C LYS A 42 2.18 -5.40 22.53
N ASN A 43 1.01 -5.88 22.12
CA ASN A 43 0.02 -6.44 23.05
C ASN A 43 0.29 -7.90 23.43
N TYR A 44 0.85 -8.70 22.51
CA TYR A 44 1.05 -10.14 22.71
C TYR A 44 2.47 -10.54 23.08
N ASN A 45 3.36 -9.59 23.40
CA ASN A 45 4.74 -9.86 23.82
C ASN A 45 5.43 -10.90 22.92
N CYS A 46 5.42 -10.66 21.60
CA CYS A 46 6.19 -11.44 20.61
C CYS A 46 7.72 -11.42 20.87
N ALA A 47 8.15 -10.76 21.94
CA ALA A 47 9.50 -10.71 22.46
C ALA A 47 9.93 -11.96 23.27
N SER A 48 9.03 -12.88 23.63
CA SER A 48 9.40 -14.02 24.48
C SER A 48 10.27 -15.08 23.78
N ASP A 49 10.34 -15.09 22.44
CA ASP A 49 11.23 -15.98 21.66
C ASP A 49 12.58 -15.32 21.28
N LYS A 50 12.82 -14.08 21.73
CA LYS A 50 14.00 -13.26 21.33
C LYS A 50 15.34 -13.71 21.89
N GLU A 51 15.38 -14.65 22.83
CA GLU A 51 16.65 -15.07 23.44
C GLU A 51 17.55 -15.88 22.48
N LYS A 52 16.99 -16.46 21.39
CA LYS A 52 17.77 -17.26 20.42
C LYS A 52 18.25 -16.50 19.16
N GLU A 53 17.70 -15.32 18.85
CA GLU A 53 17.97 -14.57 17.61
C GLU A 53 19.07 -13.49 17.74
N LEU A 54 19.68 -13.32 18.92
CA LEU A 54 20.61 -12.22 19.24
C LEU A 54 21.85 -12.14 18.33
N LYS A 55 22.25 -13.22 17.66
CA LYS A 55 23.42 -13.24 16.75
C LYS A 55 23.11 -12.98 15.27
N LEU A 56 21.83 -12.98 14.87
CA LEU A 56 21.38 -12.76 13.48
C LEU A 56 20.57 -11.45 13.32
N GLY A 57 20.48 -10.66 14.39
CA GLY A 57 19.38 -9.71 14.63
C GLY A 57 19.53 -8.26 14.13
N ALA A 58 20.70 -7.77 13.71
CA ALA A 58 20.84 -6.34 13.36
C ALA A 58 20.15 -5.96 12.03
N THR A 59 20.19 -6.84 11.03
CA THR A 59 19.62 -6.58 9.69
C THR A 59 18.14 -6.96 9.60
N LYS A 60 17.71 -8.02 10.31
CA LYS A 60 16.31 -8.46 10.37
C LYS A 60 15.38 -7.37 10.92
N HIS A 61 15.83 -6.67 11.97
CA HIS A 61 15.05 -5.59 12.57
C HIS A 61 14.85 -4.40 11.62
N LEU A 62 15.81 -4.10 10.73
CA LEU A 62 15.78 -2.90 9.89
C LEU A 62 14.80 -3.03 8.71
N LEU A 63 14.72 -4.22 8.08
CA LEU A 63 13.78 -4.44 6.97
C LEU A 63 12.33 -4.54 7.47
N GLN A 64 12.10 -5.04 8.68
CA GLN A 64 10.75 -5.16 9.24
C GLN A 64 10.12 -3.80 9.60
N TYR A 65 10.92 -2.73 9.69
CA TYR A 65 10.38 -1.37 9.80
C TYR A 65 9.76 -0.86 8.49
N PHE A 66 10.12 -1.46 7.34
CA PHE A 66 9.65 -0.97 6.05
C PHE A 66 8.12 -1.02 5.90
N PRO A 67 7.41 -2.13 6.17
CA PRO A 67 5.95 -2.17 6.12
C PRO A 67 5.28 -1.19 7.09
N VAL A 68 5.90 -0.98 8.26
CA VAL A 68 5.42 -0.02 9.29
C VAL A 68 5.50 1.42 8.80
N VAL A 69 6.51 1.76 7.98
CA VAL A 69 6.68 3.09 7.38
C VAL A 69 5.90 3.23 6.06
N ALA A 70 5.79 2.17 5.27
CA ALA A 70 5.08 2.16 4.00
C ALA A 70 3.56 2.32 4.20
N ALA A 71 2.98 1.66 5.20
CA ALA A 71 1.55 1.71 5.48
C ALA A 71 1.00 3.14 5.74
N PRO A 72 1.61 4.00 6.59
CA PRO A 72 1.14 5.36 6.81
C PRO A 72 1.33 6.25 5.57
N ILE A 73 2.36 6.01 4.76
CA ILE A 73 2.55 6.72 3.49
C ILE A 73 1.40 6.39 2.53
N ILE A 74 1.10 5.09 2.34
CA ILE A 74 -0.01 4.65 1.50
C ILE A 74 -1.34 5.22 2.01
N MET A 75 -1.56 5.18 3.32
CA MET A 75 -2.76 5.75 3.95
C MET A 75 -2.89 7.25 3.67
N PHE A 76 -1.81 8.03 3.81
CA PHE A 76 -1.82 9.47 3.56
C PHE A 76 -2.12 9.79 2.09
N VAL A 77 -1.52 9.06 1.15
CA VAL A 77 -1.76 9.22 -0.28
C VAL A 77 -3.20 8.87 -0.62
N SER A 78 -3.70 7.71 -0.17
CA SER A 78 -5.09 7.28 -0.38
C SER A 78 -6.10 8.26 0.21
N PHE A 79 -5.84 8.80 1.40
CA PHE A 79 -6.71 9.79 2.03
C PHE A 79 -6.73 11.12 1.27
N SER A 80 -5.57 11.56 0.76
CA SER A 80 -5.46 12.75 -0.07
C SER A 80 -6.30 12.62 -1.34
N TRP A 81 -6.22 11.48 -2.03
CA TRP A 81 -7.05 11.21 -3.21
C TRP A 81 -8.52 11.05 -2.89
N LEU A 82 -8.87 10.48 -1.74
CA LEU A 82 -10.26 10.41 -1.28
C LEU A 82 -10.86 11.81 -1.08
N ILE A 83 -10.13 12.72 -0.42
CA ILE A 83 -10.57 14.12 -0.25
C ILE A 83 -10.75 14.79 -1.62
N VAL A 84 -9.78 14.60 -2.52
CA VAL A 84 -9.85 15.15 -3.87
C VAL A 84 -11.05 14.60 -4.64
N ALA A 85 -11.34 13.30 -4.47
CA ALA A 85 -12.50 12.64 -5.05
C ALA A 85 -13.83 13.12 -4.51
N ILE A 86 -13.91 13.53 -3.24
CA ILE A 86 -15.15 14.04 -2.64
C ILE A 86 -15.36 15.52 -2.97
N HIS A 87 -14.35 16.36 -2.78
CA HIS A 87 -14.51 17.82 -2.83
C HIS A 87 -14.40 18.40 -4.24
N TYR A 88 -13.56 17.81 -5.09
CA TYR A 88 -13.25 18.38 -6.39
C TYR A 88 -13.95 17.67 -7.54
N ALA A 89 -14.80 16.67 -7.28
CA ALA A 89 -15.51 15.88 -8.29
C ALA A 89 -16.39 16.69 -9.25
N SER A 90 -16.79 17.91 -8.90
CA SER A 90 -17.63 18.78 -9.74
C SER A 90 -16.88 19.99 -10.31
N SER A 91 -15.58 20.14 -10.01
CA SER A 91 -14.82 21.34 -10.38
C SER A 91 -14.00 21.14 -11.65
N SER A 92 -13.85 22.20 -12.46
CA SER A 92 -13.01 22.22 -13.68
C SER A 92 -11.51 21.98 -13.42
N CYS A 93 -11.10 21.94 -12.14
CA CYS A 93 -9.72 21.75 -11.68
C CYS A 93 -9.24 20.28 -11.77
N ILE A 94 -10.14 19.33 -12.05
CA ILE A 94 -9.87 17.88 -12.12
C ILE A 94 -8.74 17.53 -13.11
N LEU A 95 -8.61 18.27 -14.22
CA LEU A 95 -7.71 17.89 -15.32
C LEU A 95 -6.22 17.87 -14.93
N ASN A 96 -5.77 18.81 -14.09
CA ASN A 96 -4.36 18.91 -13.69
C ASN A 96 -4.00 17.96 -12.53
N PHE A 97 -4.94 17.74 -11.61
CA PHE A 97 -4.69 16.85 -10.45
C PHE A 97 -4.74 15.38 -10.83
N ASN A 98 -5.62 14.98 -11.76
CA ASN A 98 -5.73 13.58 -12.18
C ASN A 98 -4.43 13.04 -12.81
N PHE A 99 -3.57 13.89 -13.38
CA PHE A 99 -2.29 13.46 -13.96
C PHE A 99 -1.38 12.78 -12.92
N MET A 100 -1.44 13.21 -11.65
CA MET A 100 -0.63 12.62 -10.57
C MET A 100 -1.31 11.42 -9.90
N GLU A 101 -2.58 11.14 -10.22
CA GLU A 101 -3.34 10.06 -9.58
C GLU A 101 -2.78 8.69 -9.96
N MET A 102 -2.60 8.42 -11.25
CA MET A 102 -2.00 7.17 -11.75
C MET A 102 -0.57 6.93 -11.22
N PRO A 103 0.41 7.85 -11.33
CA PRO A 103 1.77 7.60 -10.83
C PRO A 103 1.81 7.41 -9.31
N SER A 104 0.95 8.10 -8.56
CA SER A 104 0.87 7.89 -7.11
C SER A 104 0.27 6.52 -6.74
N ALA A 105 -0.71 6.01 -7.50
CA ALA A 105 -1.24 4.67 -7.33
C ALA A 105 -0.18 3.60 -7.66
N VAL A 106 0.60 3.78 -8.73
CA VAL A 106 1.73 2.90 -9.05
C VAL A 106 2.77 2.91 -7.93
N PHE A 107 3.10 4.08 -7.37
CA PHE A 107 4.01 4.20 -6.23
C PHE A 107 3.50 3.43 -5.00
N CYS A 108 2.22 3.59 -4.63
CA CYS A 108 1.63 2.84 -3.52
C CYS A 108 1.59 1.33 -3.78
N SER A 109 1.36 0.91 -5.03
CA SER A 109 1.43 -0.51 -5.43
C SER A 109 2.83 -1.08 -5.22
N LEU A 110 3.88 -0.34 -5.63
CA LEU A 110 5.27 -0.73 -5.41
C LEU A 110 5.61 -0.84 -3.92
N LEU A 111 5.19 0.12 -3.10
CA LEU A 111 5.39 0.06 -1.65
C LEU A 111 4.70 -1.17 -1.03
N GLY A 112 3.47 -1.47 -1.45
CA GLY A 112 2.75 -2.67 -1.03
C GLY A 112 3.45 -3.97 -1.46
N GLY A 113 3.96 -4.01 -2.69
CA GLY A 113 4.71 -5.16 -3.22
C GLY A 113 6.05 -5.40 -2.53
N ILE A 114 6.81 -4.34 -2.22
CA ILE A 114 8.05 -4.49 -1.45
C ILE A 114 7.72 -4.97 -0.03
N SER A 115 6.65 -4.43 0.57
CA SER A 115 6.20 -4.86 1.90
C SER A 115 5.80 -6.35 1.92
N SER A 116 5.10 -6.84 0.89
CA SER A 116 4.72 -8.26 0.84
C SER A 116 5.92 -9.18 0.69
N VAL A 117 6.90 -8.81 -0.16
CA VAL A 117 8.13 -9.60 -0.34
C VAL A 117 8.92 -9.67 0.97
N ILE A 118 9.06 -8.55 1.68
CA ILE A 118 9.70 -8.51 3.00
C ILE A 118 8.97 -9.42 3.98
N GLU A 119 7.66 -9.25 4.13
CA GLU A 119 6.85 -10.05 5.06
C GLU A 119 6.94 -11.56 4.76
N ILE A 120 6.87 -11.97 3.49
CA ILE A 120 7.02 -13.38 3.09
C ILE A 120 8.41 -13.92 3.41
N HIS A 121 9.46 -13.13 3.15
CA HIS A 121 10.84 -13.58 3.40
C HIS A 121 11.13 -13.77 4.89
N PHE A 122 10.54 -12.95 5.75
CA PHE A 122 10.74 -13.04 7.20
C PHE A 122 9.74 -13.96 7.91
N SER A 123 8.61 -14.30 7.27
CA SER A 123 7.60 -15.22 7.82
C SER A 123 7.93 -16.71 7.62
N ILE A 124 8.88 -17.04 6.75
CA ILE A 124 9.31 -18.43 6.51
C ILE A 124 10.43 -18.78 7.50
N ASP A 125 10.09 -19.51 8.56
CA ASP A 125 11.11 -20.21 9.35
C ASP A 125 11.58 -21.44 8.57
N VAL A 126 12.82 -21.38 8.06
CA VAL A 126 13.41 -22.43 7.20
C VAL A 126 13.62 -23.74 7.96
N ALA A 127 13.62 -23.71 9.30
CA ALA A 127 13.79 -24.90 10.13
C ALA A 127 12.48 -25.68 10.33
N HIS A 128 11.34 -25.01 10.36
CA HIS A 128 10.02 -25.61 10.52
C HIS A 128 9.04 -24.81 9.65
N VAL A 129 8.53 -25.41 8.57
CA VAL A 129 7.56 -24.80 7.64
C VAL A 129 6.21 -24.59 8.33
N GLN A 130 6.18 -23.70 9.33
CA GLN A 130 5.01 -23.29 10.08
C GLN A 130 4.88 -21.78 9.91
N TRP A 131 3.86 -21.37 9.18
CA TRP A 131 3.48 -19.97 9.08
C TRP A 131 2.82 -19.58 10.40
N THR A 132 3.29 -18.49 10.99
CA THR A 132 2.64 -17.89 12.16
C THR A 132 1.51 -16.98 11.67
N ASP A 133 0.30 -17.13 12.23
CA ASP A 133 -0.94 -16.51 11.73
C ASP A 133 -0.85 -14.98 11.54
N GLN A 134 -0.11 -14.29 12.42
CA GLN A 134 0.12 -12.84 12.32
C GLN A 134 0.81 -12.43 11.02
N TRP A 135 1.84 -13.18 10.62
CA TRP A 135 2.69 -12.85 9.48
C TRP A 135 2.01 -13.20 8.16
N LEU A 136 1.18 -14.25 8.18
CA LEU A 136 0.29 -14.57 7.06
C LEU A 136 -0.69 -13.43 6.78
N LEU A 137 -1.31 -12.87 7.83
CA LEU A 137 -2.24 -11.74 7.71
C LEU A 137 -1.54 -10.44 7.27
N SER A 138 -0.32 -10.19 7.74
CA SER A 138 0.51 -9.06 7.34
C SER A 138 0.96 -9.16 5.87
N ALA A 139 1.44 -10.32 5.44
CA ALA A 139 1.78 -10.58 4.04
C ALA A 139 0.55 -10.47 3.13
N ALA A 140 -0.59 -11.07 3.52
CA ALA A 140 -1.83 -11.02 2.76
C ALA A 140 -2.36 -9.59 2.60
N SER A 141 -2.33 -8.78 3.66
CA SER A 141 -2.75 -7.37 3.59
C SER A 141 -1.84 -6.54 2.68
N SER A 142 -0.53 -6.78 2.71
CA SER A 142 0.44 -6.12 1.80
C SER A 142 0.21 -6.49 0.33
N ILE A 143 -0.03 -7.77 0.03
CA ILE A 143 -0.39 -8.23 -1.33
C ILE A 143 -1.69 -7.57 -1.78
N LEU A 144 -2.70 -7.54 -0.91
CA LEU A 144 -3.99 -6.95 -1.22
C LEU A 144 -3.87 -5.45 -1.51
N LEU A 145 -3.06 -4.71 -0.74
CA LEU A 145 -2.73 -3.30 -1.00
C LEU A 145 -2.06 -3.11 -2.37
N CYS A 146 -1.10 -3.98 -2.70
CA CYS A 146 -0.42 -3.96 -3.99
C CYS A 146 -1.40 -4.12 -5.16
N LEU A 147 -2.25 -5.15 -5.11
CA LEU A 147 -3.25 -5.45 -6.15
C LEU A 147 -4.30 -4.35 -6.26
N LEU A 148 -4.76 -3.83 -5.12
CA LEU A 148 -5.75 -2.76 -5.09
C LEU A 148 -5.19 -1.50 -5.77
N HIS A 149 -4.00 -1.05 -5.40
CA HIS A 149 -3.39 0.13 -6.03
C HIS A 149 -3.02 -0.10 -7.50
N ALA A 150 -2.65 -1.32 -7.89
CA ALA A 150 -2.50 -1.68 -9.30
C ALA A 150 -3.83 -1.55 -10.06
N SER A 151 -4.92 -2.08 -9.49
CA SER A 151 -6.25 -1.97 -10.10
C SER A 151 -6.71 -0.51 -10.24
N ILE A 152 -6.43 0.34 -9.24
CA ILE A 152 -6.68 1.79 -9.33
C ILE A 152 -5.93 2.36 -10.54
N ALA A 153 -4.64 2.07 -10.67
CA ALA A 153 -3.82 2.57 -11.79
C ALA A 153 -4.36 2.13 -13.16
N PHE A 154 -4.83 0.88 -13.29
CA PHE A 154 -5.45 0.39 -14.53
C PHE A 154 -6.84 0.97 -14.79
N THR A 155 -7.63 1.27 -13.75
CA THR A 155 -8.96 1.88 -13.91
C THR A 155 -8.92 3.36 -14.27
N LEU A 156 -7.75 4.00 -14.12
CA LEU A 156 -7.50 5.40 -14.45
C LEU A 156 -6.94 5.60 -15.87
N GLN A 157 -6.71 4.52 -16.63
CA GLN A 157 -6.35 4.55 -18.05
C GLN A 157 -7.58 4.82 -18.94
#